data_AF-A0A354YXT5-F1
#
_entry.id   AF-A0A354YXT5-F1
#
_cell.length_a   1.000
_cell.length_b   1.000
_cell.length_c   1.000
_cell.angle_alpha   90.00
_cell.angle_beta   90.00
_cell.angle_gamma   90.00
#
_symmetry.space_group_name_H-M   'P 1'
#
loop_
_entity.id
_entity.type
_entity.pdbx_description
1 polymer ?
#
loop_
_entity_poly.entity_id
_entity_poly.type
_entity_poly.pdbx_seq_one_letter_code
_entity_poly.pdbx_strand_id
1 'polypeptide(L)'
;MMEAMLPIEKARGLYGDLLLLSKEQLLLARSINADKDLGQEMLNLFQKRQEIMEGIDLLMSEINQGENRDNTVSGKNSRVEFPLSLGKQQAEAHDKVIQEIIAIIREIQAHDEVGRKIILNSRQEAEKGLADLKRSQAASNAYLYVDTCSDGWFFDQKK
;
A
#
# COMPACT_ATOMS: atom_id res chain seq x y z
N MET A 1 13.57 -25.08 27.63
CA MET A 1 13.06 -23.76 28.05
C MET A 1 13.02 -22.89 26.81
N MET A 2 11.83 -22.57 26.28
CA MET A 2 11.71 -21.56 25.23
C MET A 2 11.84 -20.20 25.92
N GLU A 3 12.90 -19.44 25.59
CA GLU A 3 13.01 -18.04 26.01
C GLU A 3 11.79 -17.30 25.47
N ALA A 4 10.98 -16.75 26.37
CA ALA A 4 9.86 -15.89 25.99
C ALA A 4 10.43 -14.64 25.34
N MET A 5 10.35 -14.60 24.01
CA MET A 5 10.82 -13.47 23.20
C MET A 5 10.10 -12.19 23.66
N LEU A 6 10.88 -11.13 23.95
CA LEU A 6 10.35 -9.87 24.45
C LEU A 6 9.32 -9.30 23.45
N PRO A 7 8.21 -8.68 23.92
CA PRO A 7 7.20 -8.12 23.03
C PRO A 7 7.75 -7.16 21.97
N ILE A 8 8.80 -6.41 22.31
CA ILE A 8 9.46 -5.47 21.40
C ILE A 8 10.22 -6.16 20.25
N GLU A 9 10.80 -7.34 20.52
CA GLU A 9 11.46 -8.16 19.51
C GLU A 9 10.44 -8.84 18.58
N LYS A 10 9.27 -9.21 19.12
CA LYS A 10 8.14 -9.68 18.30
C LYS A 10 7.65 -8.58 17.36
N ALA A 11 7.52 -7.35 17.86
CA ALA A 11 7.13 -6.20 17.05
C ALA A 11 8.14 -5.95 15.92
N ARG A 12 9.45 -6.00 16.23
CA ARG A 12 10.53 -5.91 15.24
C ARG A 12 10.40 -6.97 14.14
N GLY A 13 10.10 -8.22 14.51
CA GLY A 13 9.85 -9.30 13.56
C GLY A 13 8.70 -8.98 12.59
N LEU A 14 7.55 -8.57 13.13
CA LEU A 14 6.37 -8.21 12.33
C LEU A 14 6.64 -7.03 11.39
N TYR A 15 7.36 -6.00 11.85
CA TYR A 15 7.78 -4.89 10.97
C TYR A 15 8.77 -5.35 9.90
N GLY A 16 9.65 -6.31 10.20
CA GLY A 16 10.54 -6.93 9.21
C GLY A 16 9.77 -7.68 8.12
N ASP A 17 8.75 -8.46 8.50
CA ASP A 17 7.88 -9.14 7.54
C ASP A 17 7.09 -8.14 6.69
N LEU A 18 6.61 -7.06 7.30
CA LEU A 18 5.94 -5.96 6.61
C LEU A 18 6.85 -5.27 5.58
N LEU A 19 8.14 -5.14 5.89
CA LEU A 19 9.14 -4.59 4.97
C LEU A 19 9.37 -5.51 3.77
N LEU A 20 9.40 -6.83 3.98
CA LEU A 20 9.51 -7.78 2.88
C LEU A 20 8.31 -7.69 1.94
N LEU A 21 7.09 -7.68 2.49
CA LEU A 21 5.86 -7.48 1.70
C LEU A 21 5.89 -6.15 0.94
N SER A 22 6.34 -5.07 1.59
CA SER A 22 6.45 -3.75 0.95
C SER A 22 7.41 -3.77 -0.26
N LYS A 23 8.52 -4.51 -0.18
CA LYS A 23 9.44 -4.72 -1.31
C LYS A 23 8.80 -5.51 -2.43
N GLU A 24 8.10 -6.59 -2.11
CA GLU A 24 7.36 -7.40 -3.09
C GLU A 24 6.27 -6.59 -3.80
N GLN A 25 5.49 -5.81 -3.05
CA GLN A 25 4.48 -4.90 -3.60
C GLN A 25 5.09 -3.86 -4.54
N LEU A 26 6.24 -3.28 -4.18
CA LEU A 26 6.95 -2.33 -5.05
C LEU A 26 7.46 -3.01 -6.33
N LEU A 27 7.96 -4.24 -6.25
CA LEU A 27 8.40 -5.01 -7.42
C LEU A 27 7.22 -5.29 -8.37
N LEU A 28 6.09 -5.77 -7.84
CA LEU A 28 4.88 -5.97 -8.65
C LEU A 28 4.38 -4.67 -9.28
N ALA A 29 4.40 -3.57 -8.54
CA ALA A 29 4.01 -2.26 -9.08
C ALA A 29 4.90 -1.84 -10.26
N ARG A 30 6.21 -2.08 -10.19
CA ARG A 30 7.15 -1.79 -11.29
C ARG A 30 6.90 -2.68 -12.52
N SER A 31 6.35 -3.88 -12.33
CA SER A 31 6.05 -4.83 -13.39
C SER A 31 4.66 -4.65 -14.00
N ILE A 32 3.85 -3.69 -13.54
CA ILE A 32 2.41 -3.56 -13.87
C ILE A 32 2.10 -3.46 -15.37
N ASN A 33 3.05 -3.00 -16.19
CA ASN A 33 2.89 -2.88 -17.64
C ASN A 33 3.34 -4.13 -18.42
N ALA A 34 3.92 -5.13 -17.74
CA ALA A 34 4.51 -6.31 -18.38
C ALA A 34 3.59 -7.54 -18.36
N ASP A 35 2.66 -7.66 -17.39
CA ASP A 35 1.87 -8.88 -17.20
C ASP A 35 0.42 -8.59 -16.78
N LYS A 36 -0.53 -9.38 -17.28
CA LYS A 36 -1.98 -9.16 -17.16
C LYS A 36 -2.58 -9.69 -15.83
N ASP A 37 -1.87 -10.56 -15.12
CA ASP A 37 -2.37 -11.21 -13.88
C ASP A 37 -1.84 -10.59 -12.56
N LEU A 38 -1.05 -9.52 -12.64
CA LEU A 38 -0.42 -8.88 -11.46
C LEU A 38 -1.44 -8.28 -10.48
N GLY A 39 -2.67 -8.02 -10.91
CA GLY A 39 -3.72 -7.46 -10.07
C GLY A 39 -4.12 -8.39 -8.92
N GLN A 40 -4.26 -9.69 -9.18
CA GLN A 40 -4.64 -10.66 -8.15
C GLN A 40 -3.50 -10.90 -7.16
N GLU A 41 -2.26 -10.97 -7.64
CA GLU A 41 -1.08 -11.08 -6.78
C GLU A 41 -0.94 -9.88 -5.85
N MET A 42 -1.12 -8.66 -6.38
CA MET A 42 -1.09 -7.43 -5.58
C MET A 42 -2.18 -7.43 -4.50
N LEU A 43 -3.40 -7.87 -4.83
CA LEU A 43 -4.49 -7.99 -3.84
C LEU A 43 -4.14 -8.99 -2.73
N ASN A 44 -3.57 -10.14 -3.08
CA ASN A 44 -3.12 -11.12 -2.10
C ASN A 44 -2.04 -10.55 -1.17
N LEU A 45 -1.11 -9.75 -1.70
CA LEU A 45 -0.11 -9.06 -0.86
C LEU A 45 -0.74 -8.01 0.05
N PHE A 46 -1.75 -7.26 -0.40
CA PHE A 46 -2.47 -6.32 0.47
C PHE A 46 -3.19 -7.02 1.61
N GLN A 47 -3.80 -8.18 1.36
CA GLN A 47 -4.46 -8.98 2.38
C GLN A 47 -3.46 -9.44 3.45
N LYS A 48 -2.32 -10.02 3.04
CA LYS A 48 -1.25 -10.42 3.98
C LYS A 48 -0.72 -9.23 4.77
N ARG A 49 -0.59 -8.07 4.11
CA ARG A 49 -0.14 -6.83 4.76
C ARG A 49 -1.10 -6.41 5.87
N GLN A 50 -2.40 -6.50 5.61
CA GLN A 50 -3.44 -6.17 6.59
C GLN A 50 -3.39 -7.12 7.80
N GLU A 51 -3.22 -8.42 7.58
CA GLU A 51 -3.07 -9.41 8.65
C GLU A 51 -1.87 -9.11 9.58
N ILE A 52 -0.74 -8.69 9.01
CA ILE A 52 0.43 -8.29 9.80
C ILE A 52 0.17 -7.00 10.58
N MET A 53 -0.49 -6.00 9.97
CA MET A 53 -0.83 -4.75 10.65
C MET A 53 -1.77 -5.00 11.83
N GLU A 54 -2.77 -5.87 11.67
CA GLU A 54 -3.65 -6.29 12.77
C GLU A 54 -2.88 -7.04 13.88
N GLY A 55 -1.91 -7.87 13.51
CA GLY A 55 -1.01 -8.51 14.47
C GLY A 55 -0.15 -7.52 15.27
N ILE A 56 0.34 -6.46 14.62
CA ILE A 56 1.06 -5.37 15.28
C ILE A 56 0.13 -4.62 16.24
N ASP A 57 -1.07 -4.26 15.82
CA ASP A 57 -2.05 -3.55 16.66
C ASP A 57 -2.43 -4.35 17.90
N LEU A 58 -2.64 -5.67 17.75
CA LEU A 58 -2.91 -6.58 18.86
C LEU A 58 -1.73 -6.61 19.84
N LEU A 59 -0.51 -6.79 19.33
CA LEU A 59 0.70 -6.84 20.15
C LEU A 59 0.92 -5.53 20.91
N MET A 60 0.70 -4.38 20.27
CA MET A 60 0.78 -3.07 20.90
C MET A 60 -0.28 -2.89 21.99
N SER A 61 -1.50 -3.40 21.76
CA SER A 61 -2.56 -3.41 22.78
C SER A 61 -2.18 -4.27 23.98
N GLU A 62 -1.61 -5.46 23.76
CA GLU A 62 -1.14 -6.36 24.83
C GLU A 62 -0.04 -5.71 25.67
N ILE A 63 0.92 -5.03 25.05
CA ILE A 63 1.98 -4.28 25.74
C ILE A 63 1.36 -3.21 26.64
N ASN A 64 0.49 -2.37 26.08
CA ASN A 64 -0.13 -1.26 26.82
C ASN A 64 -1.06 -1.74 27.96
N GLN A 65 -1.74 -2.89 27.80
CA GLN A 65 -2.58 -3.48 28.84
C GLN A 65 -1.76 -4.13 29.96
N GLY A 66 -0.61 -4.74 29.63
CA GLY A 66 0.33 -5.27 30.61
C GLY A 66 0.86 -4.18 31.55
N GLU A 67 1.18 -3.00 31.01
CA GLU A 67 1.66 -1.85 31.79
C GLU A 67 0.59 -1.24 32.71
N ASN A 68 -0.66 -1.15 32.26
CA ASN A 68 -1.75 -0.57 33.07
C ASN A 68 -2.14 -1.43 34.28
N ARG A 69 -1.77 -2.72 34.30
CA ARG A 69 -1.93 -3.57 35.50
C ARG A 69 -0.89 -3.28 36.58
N ASP A 70 0.30 -2.82 36.20
CA ASP A 70 1.36 -2.44 37.12
C ASP A 70 1.32 -0.94 37.50
N ASN A 71 0.77 -0.08 36.63
CA ASN A 71 0.69 1.36 36.84
C ASN A 71 -0.70 1.80 37.36
N THR A 72 -1.02 1.48 38.61
CA THR A 72 -2.22 2.01 39.30
C THR A 72 -2.07 3.45 39.81
N VAL A 73 -1.10 4.25 39.34
CA VAL A 73 -0.99 5.67 39.74
C VAL A 73 -0.41 6.54 38.60
N SER A 74 -1.18 7.56 38.21
CA SER A 74 -0.80 8.84 37.57
C SER A 74 -0.87 8.98 36.03
N GLY A 75 -1.97 9.57 35.56
CA GLY A 75 -1.97 10.97 35.10
C GLY A 75 -1.50 11.32 33.67
N LYS A 76 -2.48 11.54 32.78
CA LYS A 76 -2.54 12.54 31.68
C LYS A 76 -1.27 12.82 30.86
N ASN A 77 -1.18 12.17 29.69
CA ASN A 77 -0.96 12.74 28.34
C ASN A 77 -0.32 11.65 27.46
N SER A 78 -1.14 10.83 26.78
CA SER A 78 -0.66 9.64 26.06
C SER A 78 -0.02 10.02 24.72
N ARG A 79 1.25 10.44 24.79
CA ARG A 79 2.25 10.08 23.79
C ARG A 79 2.59 8.62 24.08
N VAL A 80 2.60 7.77 23.06
CA VAL A 80 3.01 6.35 23.20
C VAL A 80 4.46 6.32 23.69
N GLU A 81 4.65 6.30 24.99
CA GLU A 81 5.92 6.13 25.68
C GLU A 81 5.97 4.68 26.14
N PHE A 82 6.85 3.89 25.52
CA PHE A 82 7.14 2.52 25.96
C PHE A 82 7.73 2.55 27.40
N PRO A 83 7.50 1.51 28.22
CA PRO A 83 7.92 1.49 29.62
C PRO A 83 9.44 1.45 29.74
N LEU A 84 10.04 2.52 30.28
CA LEU A 84 11.47 2.66 30.54
C LEU A 84 11.85 2.27 31.98
N SER A 85 11.43 1.10 32.46
CA SER A 85 11.88 0.56 33.76
C SER A 85 12.74 -0.69 33.60
N LEU A 86 13.75 -0.62 32.74
CA LEU A 86 14.78 -1.66 32.60
C LEU A 86 16.16 -1.05 32.89
N GLY A 87 17.04 -1.78 33.58
CA GLY A 87 18.39 -1.29 33.93
C GLY A 87 19.15 -0.77 32.70
N LYS A 88 20.10 0.16 32.88
CA LYS A 88 20.77 0.92 31.80
C LYS A 88 21.09 0.13 30.52
N GLN A 89 21.72 -1.05 30.61
CA GLN A 89 22.06 -1.87 29.45
C GLN A 89 20.84 -2.43 28.70
N GLN A 90 19.78 -2.74 29.44
CA GLN A 90 18.54 -3.29 28.89
C GLN A 90 17.67 -2.17 28.30
N ALA A 91 17.69 -0.97 28.88
CA ALA A 91 17.12 0.24 28.26
C ALA A 91 17.83 0.60 26.94
N GLU A 92 19.17 0.56 26.91
CA GLU A 92 19.95 0.83 25.68
C GLU A 92 19.67 -0.21 24.57
N ALA A 93 19.53 -1.50 24.93
CA ALA A 93 19.16 -2.54 23.97
C ALA A 93 17.74 -2.34 23.43
N HIS A 94 16.78 -1.98 24.29
CA HIS A 94 15.41 -1.63 23.89
C HIS A 94 15.37 -0.43 22.95
N ASP A 95 16.10 0.64 23.27
CA ASP A 95 16.17 1.84 22.42
C ASP A 95 16.72 1.51 21.03
N LYS A 96 17.73 0.64 20.94
CA LYS A 96 18.26 0.19 19.65
C LYS A 96 17.20 -0.52 18.81
N VAL A 97 16.42 -1.41 19.40
CA VAL A 97 15.33 -2.12 18.71
C VAL A 97 14.26 -1.13 18.21
N ILE A 98 13.92 -0.12 19.01
CA ILE A 98 12.97 0.94 18.61
C ILE A 98 13.50 1.71 17.40
N GLN A 99 14.79 2.09 17.40
CA GLN A 99 15.39 2.78 16.27
C GLN A 99 15.39 1.92 15.00
N GLU A 100 15.62 0.62 15.13
CA GLU A 100 15.53 -0.33 14.00
C GLU A 100 14.09 -0.39 13.45
N ILE A 101 13.07 -0.47 14.31
CA ILE A 101 11.66 -0.42 13.90
C ILE A 101 11.33 0.90 13.18
N ILE A 102 11.78 2.04 13.70
CA ILE A 102 11.57 3.35 13.07
C ILE A 102 12.22 3.40 11.69
N ALA A 103 13.42 2.86 11.53
CA ALA A 103 14.10 2.78 10.24
C ALA A 103 13.32 1.93 9.25
N ILE A 104 12.82 0.77 9.69
CA ILE A 104 11.98 -0.12 8.88
C ILE A 104 10.70 0.60 8.41
N ILE A 105 9.99 1.29 9.31
CA ILE A 105 8.77 2.04 8.98
C ILE A 105 9.05 3.10 7.90
N ARG A 106 10.17 3.83 8.00
CA ARG A 106 10.55 4.83 6.99
C ARG A 106 10.82 4.20 5.62
N GLU A 107 11.46 3.03 5.59
CA GLU A 107 11.72 2.30 4.34
C GLU A 107 10.40 1.82 3.69
N ILE A 108 9.48 1.28 4.49
CA ILE A 108 8.13 0.90 4.03
C ILE A 108 7.39 2.11 3.43
N GLN A 109 7.40 3.25 4.12
CA GLN A 109 6.77 4.48 3.62
C GLN A 109 7.36 4.94 2.28
N ALA A 110 8.67 4.83 2.12
CA ALA A 110 9.34 5.17 0.86
C ALA A 110 8.92 4.25 -0.28
N HIS A 111 8.81 2.94 -0.04
CA HIS A 111 8.31 2.00 -1.04
C HIS A 111 6.85 2.28 -1.41
N ASP A 112 5.99 2.52 -0.41
CA ASP A 112 4.57 2.78 -0.62
C ASP A 112 4.33 4.04 -1.46
N GLU A 113 5.11 5.10 -1.22
CA GLU A 113 5.04 6.34 -1.99
C GLU A 113 5.44 6.12 -3.45
N VAL A 114 6.53 5.38 -3.70
CA VAL A 114 6.97 5.06 -5.06
C VAL A 114 5.97 4.14 -5.76
N GLY A 115 5.52 3.07 -5.09
CA GLY A 115 4.55 2.12 -5.62
C GLY A 115 3.24 2.81 -5.99
N ARG A 116 2.73 3.70 -5.13
CA ARG A 116 1.52 4.49 -5.39
C ARG A 116 1.65 5.35 -6.64
N LYS A 117 2.79 6.03 -6.82
CA LYS A 117 3.04 6.83 -8.03
C LYS A 117 2.99 5.98 -9.29
N ILE A 118 3.61 4.79 -9.27
CA ILE A 118 3.62 3.90 -10.43
C ILE A 118 2.21 3.43 -10.77
N ILE A 119 1.44 2.98 -9.77
CA ILE A 119 0.06 2.50 -9.97
C ILE A 119 -0.83 3.63 -10.50
N LEU A 120 -0.71 4.85 -9.97
CA LEU A 120 -1.47 6.01 -10.44
C LEU A 120 -1.14 6.37 -11.90
N ASN A 121 0.14 6.32 -12.28
CA ASN A 121 0.56 6.58 -13.65
C ASN A 121 0.01 5.53 -14.61
N SER A 122 0.11 4.24 -14.25
CA SER A 122 -0.46 3.14 -15.04
C SER A 122 -1.97 3.28 -15.22
N ARG A 123 -2.70 3.70 -14.17
CA ARG A 123 -4.13 4.00 -14.26
C ARG A 123 -4.42 5.12 -15.26
N GLN A 124 -3.66 6.22 -15.22
CA GLN A 124 -3.84 7.33 -16.17
C GLN A 124 -3.55 6.91 -17.62
N GLU A 125 -2.55 6.05 -17.84
CA GLU A 125 -2.26 5.52 -19.17
C GLU A 125 -3.40 4.63 -19.69
N ALA A 126 -3.93 3.75 -18.84
CA ALA A 126 -5.08 2.91 -19.17
C ALA A 126 -6.34 3.76 -19.47
N GLU A 127 -6.60 4.81 -18.70
CA GLU A 127 -7.71 5.76 -18.93
C GLU A 127 -7.58 6.47 -20.29
N LYS A 128 -6.37 6.88 -20.68
CA LYS A 128 -6.11 7.46 -22.00
C LYS A 128 -6.38 6.46 -23.12
N GLY A 129 -5.88 5.24 -23.00
CA GLY A 129 -6.13 4.17 -23.98
C GLY A 129 -7.63 3.85 -24.13
N LEU A 130 -8.37 3.84 -23.04
CA LEU A 130 -9.82 3.68 -23.06
C LEU A 130 -10.53 4.85 -23.79
N ALA A 131 -10.07 6.08 -23.57
CA ALA A 131 -10.60 7.25 -24.27
C ALA A 131 -10.30 7.21 -25.78
N ASP A 132 -9.11 6.76 -26.17
CA ASP A 132 -8.73 6.56 -27.59
C ASP A 132 -9.62 5.50 -28.24
N LEU A 133 -9.86 4.37 -27.58
CA LEU A 133 -10.75 3.31 -28.06
C LEU A 133 -12.18 3.80 -28.26
N LYS A 134 -12.73 4.57 -27.30
CA LYS A 134 -14.06 5.17 -27.42
C LYS A 134 -14.14 6.14 -28.61
N ARG A 135 -13.12 6.97 -28.82
CA ARG A 135 -13.03 7.86 -29.99
C ARG A 135 -12.96 7.07 -31.30
N SER A 136 -12.16 6.02 -31.34
CA SER A 136 -12.07 5.12 -32.50
C SER A 136 -13.39 4.42 -32.80
N GLN A 137 -14.11 3.96 -31.77
CA GLN A 137 -15.43 3.34 -31.93
C GLN A 137 -16.46 4.35 -32.46
N ALA A 138 -16.48 5.57 -31.92
CA ALA A 138 -17.35 6.64 -32.42
C ALA A 138 -17.06 6.98 -33.88
N ALA A 139 -15.79 7.07 -34.27
CA ALA A 139 -15.39 7.27 -35.66
C ALA A 139 -15.81 6.11 -36.56
N SER A 140 -15.58 4.86 -36.13
CA SER A 140 -16.01 3.66 -36.86
C SER A 140 -17.53 3.64 -37.06
N ASN A 141 -18.31 3.98 -36.04
CA ASN A 141 -19.76 4.07 -36.14
C ASN A 141 -20.19 5.17 -37.11
N ALA A 142 -19.51 6.31 -37.12
CA ALA A 142 -19.80 7.39 -38.07
C ALA A 142 -19.62 6.93 -39.53
N TYR A 143 -18.56 6.18 -39.84
CA TYR A 143 -18.35 5.65 -41.19
C TYR A 143 -19.35 4.55 -41.59
N LEU A 144 -19.83 3.75 -40.63
CA LEU A 144 -20.85 2.73 -40.88
C LEU A 144 -22.25 3.32 -41.06
N TYR A 145 -22.52 4.52 -40.55
CA TYR A 145 -23.82 5.21 -40.66
C TYR A 145 -23.96 6.12 -41.90
N VAL A 146 -22.97 6.19 -42.79
CA VAL A 146 -23.03 7.04 -43.99
C VAL A 146 -23.91 6.47 -45.12
N ASP A 147 -24.40 5.22 -45.01
CA ASP A 147 -25.09 4.56 -46.14
C ASP A 147 -26.56 4.19 -45.90
N THR A 148 -27.30 5.03 -45.18
CA THR A 148 -28.77 5.04 -45.29
C THR A 148 -29.30 6.45 -45.52
N CYS A 149 -29.38 6.80 -46.80
CA CYS A 149 -30.27 7.80 -47.38
C CYS A 149 -30.04 9.27 -46.98
N SER A 150 -29.11 9.95 -47.66
CA SER A 150 -29.21 11.39 -47.89
C SER A 150 -29.26 11.69 -49.40
N ASP A 151 -30.43 11.42 -49.99
CA ASP A 151 -30.86 12.08 -51.21
C ASP A 151 -30.87 13.60 -50.94
N GLY A 152 -29.81 14.31 -51.32
CA GLY A 152 -29.75 15.74 -51.03
C GLY A 152 -28.44 16.46 -51.30
N TRP A 153 -27.68 16.07 -52.32
CA TRP A 153 -26.61 16.93 -52.85
C TRP A 153 -26.82 17.11 -54.36
N PHE A 154 -27.89 17.82 -54.71
CA PHE A 154 -28.03 18.40 -56.04
C PHE A 154 -26.97 19.50 -56.20
N PHE A 155 -25.97 19.24 -57.02
CA PHE A 155 -25.17 20.30 -57.63
C PHE A 155 -26.06 21.00 -58.66
N ASP A 156 -26.34 22.29 -58.41
CA ASP A 156 -26.91 23.23 -59.38
C ASP A 156 -25.99 23.28 -60.62
N GLN A 157 -26.31 22.50 -61.63
CA GLN A 157 -25.68 22.62 -62.95
C GLN A 157 -26.37 23.77 -63.69
N LYS A 158 -25.81 24.97 -63.53
CA LYS A 158 -26.09 26.09 -64.42
C LYS A 158 -25.73 25.74 -65.86
N LYS A 159 -26.74 25.64 -66.73
CA LYS A 159 -26.66 26.04 -68.15
C LYS A 159 -27.99 26.62 -68.60
#